data_AF-A0A645EUV2-F1
#
_entry.id   AF-A0A645EUV2-F1
#
_cell.length_a   1.000
_cell.length_b   1.000
_cell.length_c   1.000
_cell.angle_alpha   90.00
_cell.angle_beta   90.00
_cell.angle_gamma   90.00
#
_symmetry.space_group_name_H-M   'P 1'
#
loop_
_entity.id
_entity.type
_entity.pdbx_description
1 polymer ?
#
loop_
_entity_poly.entity_id
_entity_poly.type
_entity_poly.pdbx_seq_one_letter_code
_entity_poly.pdbx_strand_id
1 'polypeptide(L)'
;MNTPDVAGATGYIDTNFKGKAEKAIQELNDGCDFVYIHFEAPDECGHRRETQNKIRSIELIDELVLPVVIEGLEKFVDYKIMILPDHPTPIKTATHASDAVPYVIYHKNAEIVSGIDSIDEESAKSTNNYVNFGPDIMKKFLGA
;
A
#
# COMPACT_ATOMS: atom_id res chain seq x y z
N MET A 1 12.41 1.87 -14.79
CA MET A 1 12.12 1.24 -13.49
C MET A 1 12.71 -0.15 -13.53
N ASN A 2 13.50 -0.53 -12.52
CA ASN A 2 13.96 -1.91 -12.39
C ASN A 2 12.79 -2.74 -11.84
N THR A 3 12.57 -3.93 -12.38
CA THR A 3 11.49 -4.84 -11.97
C THR A 3 12.12 -6.15 -11.52
N PRO A 4 12.53 -6.25 -10.24
CA PRO A 4 13.19 -7.45 -9.75
C PRO A 4 12.21 -8.63 -9.65
N ASP A 5 12.70 -9.82 -9.96
CA ASP A 5 11.96 -11.05 -9.76
C ASP A 5 11.88 -11.43 -8.28
N VAL A 6 10.68 -11.82 -7.84
CA VAL A 6 10.42 -12.34 -6.49
C VAL A 6 9.85 -13.75 -6.64
N ALA A 7 10.59 -14.75 -6.16
CA ALA A 7 10.14 -16.14 -6.19
C ALA A 7 8.80 -16.29 -5.45
N GLY A 8 7.81 -16.90 -6.12
CA GLY A 8 6.47 -17.09 -5.56
C GLY A 8 5.57 -15.85 -5.62
N ALA A 9 5.92 -14.79 -6.36
CA ALA A 9 5.01 -13.69 -6.62
C ALA A 9 3.93 -14.09 -7.64
N THR A 10 2.80 -14.63 -7.18
CA THR A 10 1.72 -15.16 -8.04
C THR A 10 0.64 -14.14 -8.39
N GLY A 11 0.50 -13.09 -7.59
CA GLY A 11 -0.61 -12.12 -7.70
C GLY A 11 -1.89 -12.53 -6.96
N TYR A 12 -1.99 -13.76 -6.45
CA TYR A 12 -3.15 -14.24 -5.71
C TYR A 12 -2.90 -14.30 -4.20
N ILE A 13 -3.87 -14.79 -3.42
CA ILE A 13 -3.75 -14.90 -1.96
C ILE A 13 -2.59 -15.80 -1.49
N ASP A 14 -2.06 -16.65 -2.37
CA ASP A 14 -0.88 -17.48 -2.13
C ASP A 14 0.44 -16.80 -2.55
N THR A 15 0.41 -15.53 -2.99
CA THR A 15 1.60 -14.79 -3.38
C THR A 15 2.56 -14.66 -2.22
N ASN A 16 3.86 -14.58 -2.53
CA ASN A 16 4.89 -14.35 -1.53
C ASN A 16 4.88 -12.89 -1.04
N PHE A 17 3.98 -12.57 -0.11
CA PHE A 17 3.81 -11.23 0.45
C PHE A 17 5.09 -10.71 1.08
N LYS A 18 5.68 -11.51 1.99
CA LYS A 18 6.90 -11.16 2.71
C LYS A 18 8.10 -11.00 1.77
N GLY A 19 8.27 -11.90 0.80
CA GLY A 19 9.38 -11.82 -0.15
C GLY A 19 9.35 -10.57 -1.03
N LYS A 20 8.17 -10.06 -1.39
CA LYS A 20 8.04 -8.76 -2.07
C LYS A 20 8.53 -7.61 -1.19
N ALA A 21 8.20 -7.64 0.10
CA ALA A 21 8.65 -6.65 1.08
C ALA A 21 10.17 -6.69 1.30
N GLU A 22 10.72 -7.89 1.50
CA GLU A 22 12.16 -8.12 1.68
C GLU A 22 12.94 -7.65 0.44
N LYS A 23 12.45 -7.95 -0.76
CA LYS A 23 13.09 -7.50 -2.00
C LYS A 23 13.04 -5.98 -2.14
N ALA A 24 11.94 -5.34 -1.77
CA ALA A 24 11.84 -3.89 -1.79
C ALA A 24 12.88 -3.21 -0.87
N ILE A 25 13.04 -3.72 0.35
CA ILE A 25 14.07 -3.23 1.28
C ILE A 25 15.49 -3.52 0.76
N GLN A 26 15.71 -4.64 0.08
CA GLN A 26 16.97 -4.93 -0.58
C GLN A 26 17.29 -3.88 -1.66
N GLU A 27 16.36 -3.58 -2.57
CA GLU A 27 16.56 -2.58 -3.63
C GLU A 27 16.92 -1.19 -3.08
N LEU A 28 16.30 -0.78 -1.96
CA LEU A 28 16.68 0.46 -1.25
C LEU A 28 18.11 0.41 -0.71
N ASN A 29 18.54 -0.72 -0.14
CA ASN A 29 19.92 -0.89 0.35
C ASN A 29 20.95 -0.91 -0.79
N ASP A 30 20.53 -1.43 -1.95
CA ASP A 30 21.35 -1.51 -3.15
C ASP A 30 21.42 -0.16 -3.90
N GLY A 31 20.80 0.90 -3.34
CA GLY A 31 20.96 2.28 -3.77
C GLY A 31 19.77 2.88 -4.52
N CYS A 32 18.60 2.22 -4.54
CA CYS A 32 17.39 2.85 -5.06
C CYS A 32 16.88 3.93 -4.11
N ASP A 33 16.51 5.10 -4.65
CA ASP A 33 15.91 6.19 -3.86
C ASP A 33 14.39 6.04 -3.67
N PHE A 34 13.75 5.24 -4.53
CA PHE A 34 12.30 5.04 -4.55
C PHE A 34 11.96 3.61 -4.97
N VAL A 35 11.08 2.96 -4.19
CA VAL A 35 10.58 1.62 -4.48
C VAL A 35 9.06 1.62 -4.39
N TYR A 36 8.42 0.91 -5.31
CA TYR A 36 6.98 0.69 -5.37
C TYR A 36 6.70 -0.81 -5.21
N ILE A 37 5.83 -1.16 -4.28
CA ILE A 37 5.44 -2.55 -3.98
C ILE A 37 3.97 -2.71 -4.33
N HIS A 38 3.65 -3.73 -5.13
CA HIS A 38 2.29 -3.99 -5.60
C HIS A 38 1.76 -5.34 -5.15
N PHE A 39 0.50 -5.35 -4.69
CA PHE A 39 -0.24 -6.54 -4.27
C PHE A 39 -1.61 -6.59 -4.96
N GLU A 40 -1.74 -7.51 -5.91
CA GLU A 40 -2.95 -7.74 -6.70
C GLU A 40 -4.05 -8.51 -5.92
N ALA A 41 -3.65 -9.34 -4.94
CA ALA A 41 -4.54 -10.28 -4.28
C ALA A 41 -5.86 -9.69 -3.73
N PRO A 42 -5.90 -8.49 -3.12
CA PRO A 42 -7.15 -7.89 -2.66
C PRO A 42 -8.15 -7.60 -3.79
N ASP A 43 -7.67 -7.23 -4.97
CA ASP A 43 -8.50 -6.92 -6.14
C ASP A 43 -9.12 -8.18 -6.73
N GLU A 44 -8.29 -9.20 -6.96
CA GLU A 44 -8.74 -10.52 -7.45
C GLU A 44 -9.79 -11.16 -6.54
N CYS A 45 -9.64 -11.03 -5.21
CA CYS A 45 -10.68 -11.48 -4.27
C CYS A 45 -11.97 -10.66 -4.41
N GLY A 46 -11.86 -9.37 -4.72
CA GLY A 46 -12.97 -8.48 -5.06
C GLY A 46 -13.76 -8.97 -6.29
N HIS A 47 -13.06 -9.26 -7.39
CA HIS A 47 -13.64 -9.80 -8.61
C HIS A 47 -14.33 -11.16 -8.41
N ARG A 48 -13.80 -12.01 -7.52
CA ARG A 48 -14.35 -13.34 -7.23
C ARG A 48 -15.45 -13.35 -6.17
N ARG A 49 -15.77 -12.19 -5.59
CA ARG A 49 -16.74 -12.04 -4.48
C ARG A 49 -16.34 -12.83 -3.24
N GLU A 50 -15.05 -13.00 -3.01
CA GLU A 50 -14.52 -13.75 -1.89
C GLU A 50 -14.25 -12.81 -0.71
N THR A 51 -15.30 -12.44 0.02
CA THR A 51 -15.20 -11.46 1.12
C THR A 51 -14.11 -11.84 2.13
N GLN A 52 -14.08 -13.11 2.55
CA GLN A 52 -13.13 -13.58 3.56
C GLN A 52 -11.68 -13.55 3.05
N ASN A 53 -11.46 -13.92 1.78
CA ASN A 53 -10.13 -13.85 1.19
C ASN A 53 -9.69 -12.41 0.93
N LYS A 54 -10.61 -11.51 0.58
CA LYS A 54 -10.32 -10.08 0.46
C LYS A 54 -9.86 -9.49 1.79
N ILE A 55 -10.58 -9.76 2.88
CA ILE A 55 -10.18 -9.38 4.23
C ILE A 55 -8.82 -9.98 4.56
N ARG A 56 -8.66 -11.30 4.38
CA ARG A 56 -7.40 -11.98 4.69
C ARG A 56 -6.22 -11.44 3.89
N SER A 57 -6.42 -11.07 2.64
CA SER A 57 -5.35 -10.49 1.80
C SER A 57 -4.85 -9.14 2.34
N ILE A 58 -5.74 -8.33 2.91
CA ILE A 58 -5.39 -7.06 3.55
C ILE A 58 -4.65 -7.34 4.87
N GLU A 59 -5.14 -8.27 5.68
CA GLU A 59 -4.44 -8.71 6.90
C GLU A 59 -3.05 -9.27 6.61
N LEU A 60 -2.86 -10.02 5.53
CA LEU A 60 -1.55 -10.54 5.12
C LEU A 60 -0.57 -9.42 4.75
N ILE A 61 -1.06 -8.31 4.18
CA ILE A 61 -0.23 -7.12 3.96
C ILE A 61 0.17 -6.51 5.30
N ASP A 62 -0.79 -6.32 6.20
CA ASP A 62 -0.54 -5.77 7.54
C ASP A 62 0.42 -6.64 8.37
N GLU A 63 0.24 -7.96 8.37
CA GLU A 63 1.02 -8.92 9.16
C GLU A 63 2.42 -9.20 8.59
N LEU A 64 2.55 -9.29 7.26
CA LEU A 64 3.77 -9.83 6.62
C LEU A 64 4.58 -8.79 5.85
N VAL A 65 3.98 -7.67 5.45
CA VAL A 65 4.64 -6.65 4.62
C VAL A 65 5.04 -5.46 5.47
N LEU A 66 4.08 -4.85 6.19
CA LEU A 66 4.33 -3.61 6.91
C LEU A 66 5.45 -3.72 7.96
N PRO A 67 5.56 -4.79 8.78
CA PRO A 67 6.65 -4.93 9.74
C PRO A 67 8.02 -4.97 9.05
N VAL A 68 8.13 -5.74 7.96
CA VAL A 68 9.40 -5.84 7.19
C VAL A 68 9.78 -4.49 6.59
N VAL A 69 8.82 -3.75 6.05
CA VAL A 69 9.07 -2.44 5.45
C VAL A 69 9.46 -1.42 6.53
N ILE A 70 8.70 -1.32 7.62
CA ILE A 70 8.94 -0.36 8.70
C ILE A 70 10.29 -0.63 9.37
N GLU A 71 10.54 -1.86 9.81
CA GLU A 71 11.82 -2.24 10.42
C GLU A 71 12.99 -2.05 9.45
N GLY A 72 12.79 -2.39 8.17
CA GLY A 72 13.77 -2.20 7.12
C GLY A 72 14.08 -0.74 6.85
N LEU A 73 13.14 0.18 7.05
CA LEU A 73 13.32 1.61 6.84
C LEU A 73 13.95 2.32 8.04
N GLU A 74 13.89 1.75 9.25
CA GLU A 74 14.41 2.40 10.47
C GLU A 74 15.91 2.74 10.43
N LYS A 75 16.69 2.02 9.61
CA LYS A 75 18.12 2.31 9.41
C LYS A 75 18.40 3.60 8.64
N PHE A 76 17.42 4.12 7.90
CA PHE A 76 17.58 5.36 7.14
C PHE A 76 17.27 6.57 8.03
N VAL A 77 18.07 7.63 7.85
CA VAL A 77 17.94 8.88 8.63
C VAL A 77 16.62 9.57 8.31
N ASP A 78 16.20 9.55 7.06
CA ASP A 78 14.92 10.09 6.60
C ASP A 78 14.28 9.15 5.59
N TYR A 79 12.96 8.98 5.69
CA TYR A 79 12.18 8.18 4.74
C TYR A 79 10.71 8.60 4.75
N LYS A 80 10.03 8.31 3.63
CA LYS A 80 8.58 8.44 3.50
C LYS A 80 7.95 7.12 3.08
N ILE A 81 6.76 6.83 3.58
CA ILE A 81 5.94 5.69 3.18
C ILE A 81 4.60 6.24 2.70
N MET A 82 4.10 5.72 1.58
CA MET A 82 2.73 5.97 1.13
C MET A 82 2.03 4.64 0.87
N ILE A 83 0.83 4.48 1.42
CA ILE A 83 0.02 3.28 1.27
C ILE A 83 -1.37 3.70 0.79
N LEU A 84 -1.82 3.08 -0.30
CA LEU A 84 -3.13 3.27 -0.91
C LEU A 84 -3.42 2.12 -1.88
N PRO A 85 -4.69 1.73 -2.09
CA PRO A 85 -5.08 1.02 -3.30
C PRO A 85 -5.12 2.00 -4.48
N ASP A 86 -5.05 1.47 -5.70
CA ASP A 86 -5.18 2.23 -6.94
C ASP A 86 -6.65 2.45 -7.35
N HIS A 87 -7.53 1.50 -7.03
CA HIS A 87 -8.98 1.65 -7.18
C HIS A 87 -9.80 0.78 -6.21
N PRO A 88 -11.09 1.11 -5.99
CA PRO A 88 -12.02 0.21 -5.30
C PRO A 88 -12.53 -0.88 -6.24
N THR A 89 -12.63 -2.11 -5.71
CA THR A 89 -13.32 -3.24 -6.36
C THR A 89 -14.33 -3.84 -5.38
N PRO A 90 -15.54 -3.27 -5.28
CA PRO A 90 -16.53 -3.70 -4.29
C PRO A 90 -17.00 -5.14 -4.52
N ILE A 91 -17.07 -5.94 -3.44
CA ILE A 91 -17.53 -7.34 -3.49
C ILE A 91 -18.91 -7.46 -4.14
N LYS A 92 -19.81 -6.50 -3.88
CA LYS A 92 -21.19 -6.51 -4.39
C LYS A 92 -21.24 -6.41 -5.92
N THR A 93 -20.36 -5.61 -6.52
CA THR A 93 -20.33 -5.36 -7.96
C THR A 93 -19.35 -6.26 -8.69
N ALA A 94 -18.32 -6.77 -8.00
CA ALA A 94 -17.26 -7.62 -8.55
C ALA A 94 -16.52 -6.99 -9.75
N THR A 95 -16.50 -5.67 -9.80
CA THR A 95 -15.84 -4.87 -10.83
C THR A 95 -15.38 -3.56 -10.21
N HIS A 96 -14.44 -2.90 -10.87
CA HIS A 96 -13.89 -1.63 -10.40
C HIS A 96 -15.00 -0.58 -10.26
N ALA A 97 -14.83 0.29 -9.29
CA ALA A 97 -15.64 1.48 -9.06
C ALA A 97 -14.78 2.73 -9.15
N SER A 98 -15.41 3.91 -9.18
CA SER A 98 -14.73 5.21 -9.28
C SER A 98 -14.72 5.99 -7.96
N ASP A 99 -15.20 5.38 -6.89
CA ASP A 99 -15.18 5.96 -5.55
C ASP A 99 -13.73 6.28 -5.12
N ALA A 100 -13.58 7.26 -4.24
CA ALA A 100 -12.27 7.60 -3.69
C ALA A 100 -11.71 6.45 -2.85
N VAL A 101 -10.38 6.32 -2.84
CA VAL A 101 -9.64 5.34 -2.04
C VAL A 101 -8.99 5.99 -0.83
N PRO A 102 -8.87 5.29 0.31
CA PRO A 102 -8.12 5.79 1.45
C PRO A 102 -6.62 5.76 1.15
N TYR A 103 -5.87 6.70 1.71
CA TYR A 103 -4.41 6.70 1.66
C TYR A 103 -3.81 7.18 2.97
N VAL A 104 -2.58 6.78 3.24
CA VAL A 104 -1.73 7.34 4.29
C VAL A 104 -0.38 7.73 3.72
N ILE A 105 0.16 8.85 4.19
CA ILE A 105 1.55 9.24 3.98
C ILE A 105 2.19 9.42 5.35
N TYR A 106 3.27 8.71 5.60
CA TYR A 106 4.12 8.84 6.78
C TYR A 106 5.48 9.41 6.35
N HIS A 107 6.03 10.32 7.16
CA HIS A 107 7.37 10.88 6.98
C HIS A 107 8.06 10.93 8.33
N LYS A 108 9.13 10.13 8.51
CA LYS A 108 9.85 9.98 9.79
C LYS A 108 10.25 11.31 10.44
N ASN A 109 10.70 12.29 9.66
CA ASN A 109 11.14 13.57 10.18
C ASN A 109 10.10 14.70 10.06
N ALA A 110 8.86 14.39 9.68
CA ALA A 110 7.78 15.37 9.56
C ALA A 110 6.41 14.72 9.85
N GLU A 111 6.32 13.98 10.95
CA GLU A 111 5.07 13.32 11.35
C GLU A 111 3.95 14.33 11.60
N ILE A 112 2.74 13.98 11.17
CA ILE A 112 1.53 14.78 11.36
C ILE A 112 0.52 13.91 12.09
N VAL A 113 -0.05 14.44 13.18
CA VAL A 113 -1.17 13.81 13.88
C VAL A 113 -2.43 13.96 13.03
N SER A 114 -2.89 12.87 12.44
CA SER A 114 -4.09 12.83 11.58
C SER A 114 -5.40 12.90 12.37
N GLY A 115 -5.37 12.52 13.66
CA GLY A 115 -6.56 12.42 14.51
C GLY A 115 -7.38 11.14 14.31
N ILE A 116 -6.88 10.19 13.53
CA ILE A 116 -7.47 8.86 13.31
C ILE A 116 -6.45 7.77 13.67
N ASP A 117 -6.94 6.60 14.06
CA ASP A 117 -6.16 5.44 14.50
C ASP A 117 -6.20 4.24 13.53
N SER A 118 -7.07 4.27 12.52
CA SER A 118 -7.17 3.26 11.46
C SER A 118 -7.16 3.87 10.06
N ILE A 119 -6.83 3.02 9.07
CA ILE A 119 -6.99 3.33 7.64
C ILE A 119 -8.14 2.51 7.07
N ASP A 120 -9.22 3.21 6.75
CA ASP A 120 -10.42 2.68 6.09
C ASP A 120 -11.16 3.84 5.41
N GLU A 121 -12.17 3.53 4.60
CA GLU A 121 -12.91 4.52 3.82
C GLU A 121 -13.65 5.56 4.69
N GLU A 122 -14.16 5.17 5.86
CA GLU A 122 -14.92 6.06 6.74
C GLU A 122 -13.98 7.01 7.50
N SER A 123 -12.93 6.47 8.11
CA SER A 123 -11.90 7.22 8.82
C SER A 123 -11.19 8.20 7.89
N ALA A 124 -10.81 7.77 6.68
CA ALA A 124 -10.17 8.65 5.70
C ALA A 124 -11.09 9.81 5.30
N LYS A 125 -12.38 9.54 5.06
CA LYS A 125 -13.38 10.57 4.72
C LYS A 125 -13.55 11.61 5.83
N SER A 126 -13.46 11.21 7.10
CA SER A 126 -13.60 12.12 8.25
C SER A 126 -12.50 13.21 8.32
N THR A 127 -11.33 12.94 7.75
CA THR A 127 -10.18 13.86 7.77
C THR A 127 -10.35 15.08 6.86
N ASN A 128 -11.26 15.02 5.88
CA ASN A 128 -11.37 15.97 4.76
C ASN A 128 -10.06 16.16 3.94
N ASN A 129 -9.09 15.24 4.06
CA ASN A 129 -7.80 15.30 3.40
C ASN A 129 -7.85 14.66 2.00
N TYR A 130 -8.46 15.35 1.05
CA TYR A 130 -8.79 14.80 -0.27
C TYR A 130 -7.84 15.24 -1.39
N VAL A 131 -7.54 14.33 -2.32
CA VAL A 131 -6.81 14.60 -3.56
C VAL A 131 -7.72 14.23 -4.73
N ASN A 132 -8.11 15.22 -5.53
CA ASN A 132 -9.12 15.05 -6.59
C ASN A 132 -8.59 14.28 -7.81
N PHE A 133 -7.34 14.51 -8.19
CA PHE A 133 -6.73 13.87 -9.35
C PHE A 133 -5.64 12.92 -8.90
N GLY A 134 -5.82 11.62 -9.13
CA GLY A 134 -4.93 10.56 -8.63
C GLY A 134 -3.44 10.85 -8.80
N PRO A 135 -2.95 11.23 -10.00
CA PRO A 135 -1.54 11.55 -10.21
C PRO A 135 -0.97 12.67 -9.32
N ASP A 136 -1.81 13.59 -8.82
CA ASP A 136 -1.36 14.66 -7.91
C ASP A 136 -0.94 14.12 -6.53
N ILE A 137 -1.32 12.88 -6.17
CA ILE A 137 -0.85 12.26 -4.92
C ILE A 137 0.67 12.13 -4.89
N MET A 138 1.30 11.91 -6.05
CA MET A 138 2.75 11.80 -6.14
C MET A 138 3.45 13.14 -5.91
N LYS A 139 2.85 14.25 -6.37
CA LYS A 139 3.37 15.60 -6.07
C LYS A 139 3.35 15.85 -4.56
N LYS A 140 2.22 15.50 -3.93
CA LYS A 140 2.05 15.57 -2.47
C LYS A 140 3.08 14.70 -1.73
N PHE A 141 3.30 13.47 -2.19
CA PHE A 141 4.26 12.54 -1.58
C PHE A 141 5.70 13.05 -1.68
N LEU A 142 6.13 13.45 -2.87
CA LEU A 142 7.49 13.91 -3.13
C LEU A 142 7.76 15.32 -2.58
N GLY A 143 6.72 16.13 -2.35
CA GLY A 143 6.85 17.52 -1.93
C GLY A 143 7.25 18.46 -3.06
N ALA A 144 6.84 18.14 -4.29
CA ALA A 144 7.13 18.88 -5.52
C ALA A 144 5.95 19.76 -5.98
#